data_AF-A0A091NQX5-F1
#
_entry.id   AF-A0A091NQX5-F1
#
_cell.length_a   1.000
_cell.length_b   1.000
_cell.length_c   1.000
_cell.angle_alpha   90.00
_cell.angle_beta   90.00
_cell.angle_gamma   90.00
#
_symmetry.space_group_name_H-M   'P 1'
#
loop_
_entity.id
_entity.type
_entity.pdbx_description
1 polymer ?
#
loop_
_entity_poly.entity_id
_entity_poly.type
_entity_poly.pdbx_seq_one_letter_code
_entity_poly.pdbx_strand_id
1 'polypeptide(L)'
;QALSNVPPLRNYFLEEENYKSIQRPPGDIMFLLVQRFGELMRKLWNPRNFKAHVSPHEWMSEPGFSLPPIFDSLWFLGDGVDFLSWFLNALHSALGGTKKKKKTIVTDVFQGSMRIFTKKLPHPDLPAEEKAQLLQNSEYQEMMVESTFMYLTLDLPTAPLYKDEKEQLIIPQVPLFSILAKFNGATEKEYKTYKENFLKRFQLTKLPPYLIFCIKRFTKNNFFVEKNPTIVNFPIT
;
A
#
# COMPACT_ATOMS: atom_id res chain seq x y z
N GLN A 1 14.37 -5.32 4.00
CA GLN A 1 14.19 -5.63 5.43
C GLN A 1 12.76 -6.05 5.75
N ALA A 2 11.74 -5.20 5.59
CA ALA A 2 10.35 -5.61 5.85
C ALA A 2 9.95 -6.87 5.04
N LEU A 3 10.23 -6.87 3.74
CA LEU A 3 9.97 -8.01 2.86
C LEU A 3 10.90 -9.21 3.09
N SER A 4 12.11 -8.99 3.64
CA SER A 4 13.08 -10.08 3.85
C SER A 4 12.70 -10.98 5.03
N ASN A 5 11.95 -10.45 5.98
CA ASN A 5 11.44 -11.21 7.12
C ASN A 5 10.11 -11.93 6.84
N VAL A 6 9.57 -11.85 5.63
CA VAL A 6 8.36 -12.58 5.22
C VAL A 6 8.76 -13.97 4.72
N PRO A 7 8.54 -15.06 5.49
CA PRO A 7 9.08 -16.38 5.19
C PRO A 7 8.73 -16.95 3.81
N PRO A 8 7.48 -16.92 3.32
CA PRO A 8 7.18 -17.50 2.01
C PRO A 8 7.84 -16.74 0.86
N LEU A 9 7.86 -15.40 0.95
CA LEU A 9 8.55 -14.56 -0.02
C LEU A 9 10.06 -14.81 0.03
N ARG A 10 10.63 -14.83 1.24
CA ARG A 10 12.05 -15.09 1.46
C ARG A 10 12.47 -16.42 0.86
N ASN A 11 11.79 -17.49 1.22
CA ASN A 11 12.15 -18.84 0.78
C ASN A 11 12.12 -18.94 -0.74
N TYR A 12 11.13 -18.31 -1.40
CA TYR A 12 11.08 -18.24 -2.86
C TYR A 12 12.32 -17.58 -3.48
N PHE A 13 12.79 -16.48 -2.89
CA PHE A 13 13.95 -15.72 -3.39
C PHE A 13 15.32 -16.27 -2.96
N LEU A 14 15.38 -17.20 -2.01
CA LEU A 14 16.61 -17.88 -1.62
C LEU A 14 17.05 -18.92 -2.67
N GLU A 15 16.08 -19.55 -3.32
CA GLU A 15 16.31 -20.56 -4.36
C GLU A 15 16.14 -19.94 -5.75
N GLU A 16 17.25 -19.84 -6.49
CA GLU A 16 17.24 -19.20 -7.82
C GLU A 16 16.41 -19.99 -8.85
N GLU A 17 16.29 -21.30 -8.68
CA GLU A 17 15.51 -22.20 -9.55
C GLU A 17 14.03 -21.80 -9.65
N ASN A 18 13.48 -21.22 -8.58
CA ASN A 18 12.08 -20.81 -8.50
C ASN A 18 11.68 -19.71 -9.48
N TYR A 19 12.64 -18.88 -9.91
CA TYR A 19 12.38 -17.76 -10.82
C TYR A 19 13.26 -17.74 -12.07
N LYS A 20 14.37 -18.48 -12.11
CA LYS A 20 15.30 -18.51 -13.26
C LYS A 20 14.66 -18.99 -14.57
N SER A 21 13.73 -19.94 -14.48
CA SER A 21 13.04 -20.58 -15.61
C SER A 21 11.88 -19.77 -16.19
N ILE A 22 11.56 -18.61 -15.61
CA ILE A 22 10.48 -17.74 -16.09
C ILE A 22 10.87 -17.17 -17.46
N GLN A 23 10.02 -17.40 -18.46
CA GLN A 23 10.19 -16.88 -19.81
C GLN A 23 10.10 -15.35 -19.83
N ARG A 24 11.09 -14.71 -20.45
CA ARG A 24 11.24 -13.26 -20.47
C ARG A 24 10.93 -12.70 -21.86
N PRO A 25 10.26 -11.55 -21.96
CA PRO A 25 10.26 -10.79 -23.20
C PRO A 25 11.70 -10.34 -23.55
N PRO A 26 12.07 -10.29 -24.84
CA PRO A 26 13.36 -9.72 -25.24
C PRO A 26 13.40 -8.23 -24.83
N GLY A 27 14.45 -7.83 -24.11
CA GLY A 27 14.61 -6.46 -23.60
C GLY A 27 13.96 -6.17 -22.24
N ASP A 28 13.51 -7.20 -21.50
CA ASP A 28 12.91 -7.00 -20.17
C ASP A 28 13.95 -6.65 -19.09
N ILE A 29 14.00 -5.37 -18.75
CA ILE A 29 14.86 -4.80 -17.71
C ILE A 29 14.29 -5.10 -16.30
N MET A 30 12.97 -5.28 -16.18
CA MET A 30 12.31 -5.47 -14.88
C MET A 30 12.64 -6.83 -14.26
N PHE A 31 13.04 -7.82 -15.05
CA PHE A 31 13.48 -9.10 -14.52
C PHE A 31 14.81 -9.01 -13.74
N LEU A 32 15.67 -8.05 -14.08
CA LEU A 32 16.92 -7.81 -13.33
C LEU A 32 16.62 -7.47 -11.86
N LEU A 33 15.52 -6.76 -11.61
CA LEU A 33 15.02 -6.47 -10.26
C LEU A 33 14.82 -7.75 -9.43
N VAL A 34 14.21 -8.78 -10.04
CA VAL A 34 13.92 -10.07 -9.39
C VAL A 34 15.23 -10.80 -9.07
N GLN A 35 16.17 -10.83 -10.02
CA GLN A 35 17.47 -11.50 -9.83
C GLN A 35 18.28 -10.84 -8.71
N ARG A 36 18.41 -9.50 -8.76
CA ARG A 36 19.15 -8.73 -7.75
C ARG A 36 18.48 -8.73 -6.40
N PHE A 37 17.14 -8.70 -6.36
CA PHE A 37 16.43 -8.88 -5.09
C PHE A 37 16.71 -10.27 -4.50
N GLY A 38 16.71 -11.33 -5.32
CA GLY A 38 17.11 -12.67 -4.87
C GLY A 38 18.56 -12.75 -4.36
N GLU A 39 19.51 -12.10 -5.03
CA GLU A 39 20.90 -11.98 -4.54
C GLU A 39 20.98 -11.22 -3.21
N LEU A 40 20.28 -10.09 -3.08
CA LEU A 40 20.22 -9.31 -1.85
C LEU A 40 19.64 -10.15 -0.71
N MET A 41 18.57 -10.91 -0.97
CA MET A 41 17.93 -11.79 0.01
C MET A 41 18.89 -12.90 0.47
N ARG A 42 19.62 -13.53 -0.47
CA ARG A 42 20.67 -14.52 -0.17
C ARG A 42 21.81 -13.92 0.65
N LYS A 43 22.26 -12.70 0.33
CA LYS A 43 23.30 -11.98 1.10
C LYS A 43 22.82 -11.61 2.51
N LEU A 44 21.58 -11.16 2.64
CA LEU A 44 20.97 -10.78 3.93
C LEU A 44 20.79 -11.98 4.86
N TRP A 45 20.39 -13.13 4.32
CA TRP A 45 20.14 -14.35 5.09
C TRP A 45 21.33 -15.33 5.07
N ASN A 46 22.51 -14.89 4.64
CA ASN A 46 23.72 -15.71 4.71
C ASN A 46 24.22 -15.77 6.16
N PRO A 47 24.20 -16.94 6.83
CA PRO A 47 24.68 -17.07 8.20
C PRO A 47 26.21 -16.93 8.32
N ARG A 48 26.95 -16.99 7.21
CA ARG A 48 28.41 -16.90 7.13
C ARG A 48 28.85 -15.63 6.42
N ASN A 49 28.29 -14.49 6.81
CA ASN A 49 28.64 -13.22 6.21
C ASN A 49 29.92 -12.64 6.84
N PHE A 50 30.80 -12.07 6.02
CA PHE A 50 32.05 -11.44 6.48
C PHE A 50 31.79 -10.16 7.28
N LYS A 51 30.64 -9.51 7.07
CA LYS A 51 30.20 -8.30 7.77
C LYS A 51 28.76 -8.48 8.25
N ALA A 52 28.43 -7.92 9.42
CA ALA A 52 27.08 -7.95 9.99
C ALA A 52 26.06 -7.06 9.25
N HIS A 53 26.52 -6.22 8.30
CA HIS A 53 25.67 -5.39 7.45
C HIS A 53 25.87 -5.75 5.98
N VAL A 54 24.79 -5.66 5.20
CA VAL A 54 24.80 -5.81 3.75
C VAL A 54 24.47 -4.47 3.13
N SER A 55 25.34 -3.95 2.27
CA SER A 55 25.06 -2.72 1.52
C SER A 55 24.08 -3.02 0.37
N PRO A 56 22.94 -2.32 0.28
CA PRO A 56 21.99 -2.47 -0.83
C PRO A 56 22.40 -1.68 -2.08
N HIS A 57 23.56 -1.00 -2.08
CA HIS A 57 23.99 -0.14 -3.19
C HIS A 57 24.10 -0.87 -4.52
N GLU A 58 24.53 -2.14 -4.50
CA GLU A 58 24.59 -2.98 -5.72
C GLU A 58 23.20 -3.23 -6.32
N TRP A 59 22.14 -3.23 -5.50
CA TRP A 59 20.76 -3.38 -5.96
C TRP A 59 20.15 -2.05 -6.44
N MET A 60 20.64 -0.90 -5.95
CA MET A 60 20.09 0.42 -6.29
C MET A 60 20.79 1.14 -7.46
N SER A 61 22.06 0.84 -7.74
CA SER A 61 22.88 1.67 -8.66
C SER A 61 23.38 0.91 -9.90
N GLU A 62 22.64 -0.09 -10.37
CA GLU A 62 23.11 -0.95 -11.44
C GLU A 62 22.91 -0.34 -12.85
N PRO A 63 23.96 -0.29 -13.70
CA PRO A 63 23.86 0.25 -15.05
C PRO A 63 22.96 -0.63 -15.92
N GLY A 64 21.78 -0.11 -16.29
CA GLY A 64 20.80 -0.78 -17.12
C GLY A 64 19.39 -0.78 -16.55
N PHE A 65 19.24 -0.55 -15.24
CA PHE A 65 17.97 -0.40 -14.55
C PHE A 65 17.92 0.96 -13.84
N SER A 66 17.02 1.84 -14.26
CA SER A 66 16.67 3.00 -13.45
C SER A 66 15.47 2.65 -12.59
N LEU A 67 15.60 2.90 -11.28
CA LEU A 67 14.40 3.12 -10.48
C LEU A 67 13.60 4.26 -11.14
N PRO A 68 12.27 4.33 -10.95
CA PRO A 68 11.54 5.52 -11.39
C PRO A 68 12.29 6.76 -10.89
N PRO A 69 12.37 7.86 -11.66
CA PRO A 69 13.19 9.04 -11.32
C PRO A 69 12.92 9.62 -9.91
N ILE A 70 11.77 9.28 -9.32
CA ILE A 70 11.34 9.61 -7.95
C ILE A 70 12.18 8.87 -6.87
N PHE A 71 12.74 7.71 -7.19
CA PHE A 71 13.55 6.85 -6.31
C PHE A 71 15.00 6.67 -6.79
N ASP A 72 15.35 7.27 -7.94
CA ASP A 72 16.62 7.09 -8.66
C ASP A 72 17.82 7.79 -8.00
N SER A 73 17.57 8.60 -6.97
CA SER A 73 18.61 9.30 -6.23
C SER A 73 18.63 8.87 -4.76
N LEU A 74 19.78 8.35 -4.33
CA LEU A 74 20.11 8.01 -2.93
C LEU A 74 19.82 9.15 -1.93
N TRP A 75 19.69 10.38 -2.44
CA TRP A 75 19.52 11.62 -1.69
C TRP A 75 18.06 12.07 -1.54
N PHE A 76 17.11 11.49 -2.29
CA PHE A 76 15.70 11.82 -2.16
C PHE A 76 14.98 10.75 -1.33
N LEU A 77 14.56 11.17 -0.13
CA LEU A 77 13.71 10.39 0.76
C LEU A 77 12.30 10.26 0.14
N GLY A 78 12.12 9.30 -0.75
CA GLY A 78 10.80 8.91 -1.25
C GLY A 78 9.93 8.31 -0.13
N ASP A 79 8.60 8.39 -0.28
CA ASP A 79 7.69 7.72 0.64
C ASP A 79 7.87 6.20 0.52
N GLY A 80 8.13 5.53 1.66
CA GLY A 80 8.27 4.08 1.70
C GLY A 80 7.01 3.34 1.25
N VAL A 81 5.83 3.96 1.37
CA VAL A 81 4.56 3.41 0.88
C VAL A 81 4.53 3.40 -0.65
N ASP A 82 4.96 4.49 -1.28
CA ASP A 82 5.00 4.59 -2.74
C ASP A 82 6.04 3.63 -3.32
N PHE A 83 7.21 3.55 -2.68
CA PHE A 83 8.24 2.59 -3.05
C PHE A 83 7.72 1.15 -2.93
N LEU A 84 7.09 0.79 -1.82
CA LEU A 84 6.55 -0.55 -1.61
C LEU A 84 5.48 -0.89 -2.65
N SER A 85 4.58 0.05 -2.95
CA SER A 85 3.52 -0.14 -3.95
C SER A 85 4.09 -0.40 -5.33
N TRP A 86 5.02 0.46 -5.76
CA TRP A 86 5.72 0.27 -7.03
C TRP A 86 6.49 -1.05 -7.05
N PHE A 87 7.23 -1.36 -5.98
CA PHE A 87 8.10 -2.53 -5.91
C PHE A 87 7.31 -3.86 -5.94
N LEU A 88 6.22 -3.98 -5.19
CA LEU A 88 5.36 -5.17 -5.22
C LEU A 88 4.72 -5.36 -6.60
N ASN A 89 4.26 -4.28 -7.24
CA ASN A 89 3.68 -4.33 -8.58
C ASN A 89 4.74 -4.67 -9.65
N ALA A 90 5.96 -4.12 -9.52
CA ALA A 90 7.09 -4.41 -10.40
C ALA A 90 7.52 -5.88 -10.27
N LEU A 91 7.65 -6.40 -9.04
CA LEU A 91 7.95 -7.82 -8.80
C LEU A 91 6.86 -8.73 -9.35
N HIS A 92 5.58 -8.42 -9.13
CA HIS A 92 4.47 -9.20 -9.69
C HIS A 92 4.53 -9.22 -11.23
N SER A 93 4.77 -8.07 -11.85
CA SER A 93 4.87 -7.96 -13.31
C SER A 93 6.07 -8.73 -13.87
N ALA A 94 7.25 -8.59 -13.26
CA ALA A 94 8.49 -9.25 -13.67
C ALA A 94 8.47 -10.77 -13.47
N LEU A 95 7.73 -11.28 -12.48
CA LEU A 95 7.50 -12.71 -12.28
C LEU A 95 6.47 -13.32 -13.24
N GLY A 96 6.04 -12.57 -14.26
CA GLY A 96 5.12 -13.04 -15.30
C GLY A 96 3.63 -12.79 -15.00
N GLY A 97 3.32 -11.88 -14.07
CA GLY A 97 1.95 -11.44 -13.75
C GLY A 97 1.25 -10.67 -14.87
N THR A 98 1.98 -10.29 -15.93
CA THR A 98 1.43 -9.60 -17.11
C THR A 98 0.56 -10.48 -18.01
N LYS A 99 0.73 -11.81 -17.96
CA LYS A 99 -0.19 -12.76 -18.60
C LYS A 99 -1.38 -12.98 -17.65
N LYS A 100 -2.51 -12.34 -17.95
CA LYS A 100 -3.75 -12.35 -17.14
C LYS A 100 -3.97 -13.71 -16.45
N LYS A 101 -4.02 -13.69 -15.11
CA LYS A 101 -4.34 -14.79 -14.19
C LYS A 101 -3.20 -15.69 -13.69
N LYS A 102 -1.92 -15.43 -13.98
CA LYS A 102 -0.85 -16.19 -13.31
C LYS A 102 -0.61 -15.66 -11.90
N LYS A 103 -0.87 -16.50 -10.89
CA LYS A 103 -0.48 -16.23 -9.51
C LYS A 103 1.04 -16.21 -9.41
N THR A 104 1.57 -15.16 -8.81
CA THR A 104 2.99 -15.06 -8.43
C THR A 104 3.10 -15.17 -6.92
N ILE A 105 4.31 -15.41 -6.41
CA ILE A 105 4.56 -15.42 -4.96
C ILE A 105 4.09 -14.12 -4.29
N VAL A 106 4.19 -12.97 -4.97
CA VAL A 106 3.72 -11.68 -4.45
C VAL A 106 2.21 -11.69 -4.25
N THR A 107 1.45 -12.20 -5.22
CA THR A 107 0.00 -12.30 -5.07
C THR A 107 -0.41 -13.35 -4.04
N ASP A 108 0.30 -14.48 -3.98
CA ASP A 108 -0.03 -15.53 -3.02
C ASP A 108 0.22 -15.11 -1.57
N VAL A 109 1.23 -14.27 -1.35
CA VAL A 109 1.63 -13.81 -0.02
C VAL A 109 0.86 -12.57 0.44
N PHE A 110 0.69 -11.57 -0.43
CA PHE A 110 0.18 -10.25 -0.04
C PHE A 110 -1.18 -9.88 -0.65
N GLN A 111 -1.66 -10.56 -1.68
CA GLN A 111 -2.90 -10.16 -2.34
C GLN A 111 -4.14 -10.62 -1.56
N GLY A 112 -4.87 -9.65 -1.04
CA GLY A 112 -6.22 -9.82 -0.55
C GLY A 112 -7.28 -9.35 -1.55
N SER A 113 -8.55 -9.54 -1.18
CA SER A 113 -9.70 -9.06 -1.93
C SER A 113 -10.61 -8.26 -1.01
N MET A 114 -11.13 -7.15 -1.54
CA MET A 114 -12.10 -6.30 -0.86
C MET A 114 -13.23 -5.90 -1.80
N ARG A 115 -14.41 -5.69 -1.24
CA ARG A 115 -15.52 -5.06 -1.91
C ARG A 115 -15.55 -3.58 -1.54
N ILE A 116 -15.68 -2.75 -2.56
CA ILE A 116 -15.80 -1.31 -2.42
C ILE A 116 -17.23 -0.97 -2.83
N PHE A 117 -18.02 -0.54 -1.86
CA PHE A 117 -19.34 0.02 -2.09
C PHE A 117 -19.17 1.51 -2.28
N THR A 118 -19.52 2.03 -3.45
CA THR A 118 -19.45 3.46 -3.77
C THR A 118 -20.87 3.97 -3.99
N LYS A 119 -21.25 4.98 -3.22
CA LYS A 119 -22.52 5.69 -3.34
C LYS A 119 -22.24 7.14 -3.68
N LYS A 120 -22.77 7.62 -4.80
CA LYS A 120 -22.68 9.03 -5.16
C LYS A 120 -23.65 9.83 -4.28
N LEU A 121 -23.19 10.97 -3.76
CA LEU A 121 -24.02 11.91 -3.01
C LEU A 121 -24.49 13.04 -3.93
N PRO A 122 -25.78 13.43 -3.85
CA PRO A 122 -26.26 14.66 -4.47
C PRO A 122 -25.49 15.89 -4.00
N HIS A 123 -25.44 16.93 -4.83
CA HIS A 123 -24.77 18.18 -4.47
C HIS A 123 -25.40 18.77 -3.19
N PRO A 124 -24.59 19.22 -2.22
CA PRO A 124 -25.11 19.71 -0.94
C PRO A 124 -26.02 20.94 -1.08
N ASP A 125 -25.86 21.73 -2.15
CA ASP A 125 -26.61 22.97 -2.36
C ASP A 125 -27.99 22.78 -3.02
N LEU A 126 -28.36 21.55 -3.42
CA LEU A 126 -29.66 21.28 -4.05
C LEU A 126 -30.80 21.29 -3.00
N PRO A 127 -32.01 21.74 -3.37
CA PRO A 127 -33.18 21.68 -2.49
C PRO A 127 -33.55 20.22 -2.13
N ALA A 128 -34.22 20.04 -0.98
CA ALA A 128 -34.50 18.72 -0.42
C ALA A 128 -35.36 17.83 -1.34
N GLU A 129 -36.29 18.44 -2.09
CA GLU A 129 -37.14 17.73 -3.05
C GLU A 129 -36.34 17.19 -4.24
N GLU A 130 -35.45 17.99 -4.82
CA GLU A 130 -34.56 17.55 -5.90
C GLU A 130 -33.56 16.49 -5.41
N LYS A 131 -33.06 16.61 -4.17
CA LYS A 131 -32.23 15.56 -3.56
C LYS A 131 -32.99 14.23 -3.44
N ALA A 132 -34.24 14.26 -3.01
CA ALA A 132 -35.06 13.06 -2.88
C ALA A 132 -35.34 12.41 -4.24
N GLN A 133 -35.57 13.21 -5.29
CA GLN A 133 -35.73 12.71 -6.66
C GLN A 133 -34.43 12.11 -7.20
N LEU A 134 -33.28 12.76 -6.98
CA LEU A 134 -31.98 12.25 -7.42
C LEU A 134 -31.61 10.95 -6.70
N LEU A 135 -31.98 10.77 -5.42
CA LEU A 135 -31.75 9.52 -4.70
C LEU A 135 -32.54 8.33 -5.26
N GLN A 136 -33.60 8.56 -6.04
CA GLN A 136 -34.33 7.49 -6.74
C GLN A 136 -33.62 7.05 -8.02
N ASN A 137 -32.75 7.89 -8.60
CA ASN A 137 -31.98 7.52 -9.78
C ASN A 137 -30.96 6.42 -9.45
N SER A 138 -30.81 5.47 -10.38
CA SER A 138 -29.86 4.35 -10.26
C SER A 138 -28.40 4.79 -10.12
N GLU A 139 -28.07 6.01 -10.52
CA GLU A 139 -26.73 6.60 -10.39
C GLU A 139 -26.34 6.91 -8.93
N TYR A 140 -27.31 7.22 -8.08
CA TYR A 140 -27.09 7.53 -6.66
C TYR A 140 -27.28 6.30 -5.75
N GLN A 141 -27.52 5.13 -6.34
CA GLN A 141 -27.53 3.86 -5.63
C GLN A 141 -26.11 3.35 -5.35
N GLU A 142 -26.00 2.44 -4.40
CA GLU A 142 -24.72 1.80 -4.10
C GLU A 142 -24.27 0.91 -5.27
N MET A 143 -23.11 1.22 -5.83
CA MET A 143 -22.40 0.34 -6.74
C MET A 143 -21.39 -0.49 -5.97
N MET A 144 -21.44 -1.81 -6.13
CA MET A 144 -20.49 -2.75 -5.54
C MET A 144 -19.45 -3.16 -6.58
N VAL A 145 -18.18 -2.86 -6.30
CA VAL A 145 -17.04 -3.26 -7.12
C VAL A 145 -16.09 -4.10 -6.29
N GLU A 146 -15.78 -5.30 -6.78
CA GLU A 146 -14.75 -6.15 -6.18
C GLU A 146 -13.37 -5.76 -6.71
N SER A 147 -12.42 -5.56 -5.80
CA SER A 147 -11.06 -5.16 -6.10
C SER A 147 -10.06 -5.93 -5.26
N THR A 148 -8.85 -6.12 -5.77
CA THR A 148 -7.74 -6.75 -5.03
C THR A 148 -6.81 -5.70 -4.45
N PHE A 149 -6.19 -6.01 -3.32
CA PHE A 149 -5.21 -5.13 -2.68
C PHE A 149 -3.95 -5.88 -2.28
N MET A 150 -2.80 -5.21 -2.30
CA MET A 150 -1.52 -5.73 -1.80
C MET A 150 -1.22 -5.25 -0.37
N TYR A 151 -1.79 -4.12 0.01
CA TYR A 151 -1.66 -3.49 1.32
C TYR A 151 -2.93 -2.71 1.63
N LEU A 152 -3.20 -2.49 2.91
CA LEU A 152 -4.30 -1.67 3.38
C LEU A 152 -3.80 -0.31 3.83
N THR A 153 -4.29 0.74 3.20
CA THR A 153 -4.00 2.12 3.60
C THR A 153 -4.89 2.51 4.78
N LEU A 154 -4.26 2.70 5.93
CA LEU A 154 -4.90 3.17 7.16
C LEU A 154 -4.75 4.68 7.27
N ASP A 155 -5.88 5.36 7.30
CA ASP A 155 -5.90 6.81 7.46
C ASP A 155 -5.91 7.12 8.97
N LEU A 156 -4.97 7.94 9.41
CA LEU A 156 -4.97 8.46 10.77
C LEU A 156 -5.97 9.61 10.88
N PRO A 157 -6.68 9.76 12.02
CA PRO A 157 -7.45 10.96 12.27
C PRO A 157 -6.51 12.18 12.30
N THR A 158 -7.03 13.34 11.92
CA THR A 158 -6.28 14.60 11.98
C THR A 158 -5.83 14.85 13.42
N ALA A 159 -4.56 15.23 13.58
CA ALA A 159 -4.05 15.57 14.91
C ALA A 159 -4.90 16.72 15.49
N PRO A 160 -5.28 16.66 16.78
CA PRO A 160 -6.01 17.75 17.41
C PRO A 160 -5.17 19.03 17.33
N LEU A 161 -5.77 20.09 16.79
CA LEU A 161 -5.12 21.39 16.60
C LEU A 161 -4.82 22.10 17.92
N TYR A 162 -5.52 21.72 18.99
CA TYR A 162 -5.43 22.34 20.30
C TYR A 162 -4.58 21.49 21.24
N LYS A 163 -3.69 22.18 21.97
CA LYS A 163 -3.02 21.60 23.14
C LYS A 163 -4.04 21.45 24.27
N ASP A 164 -3.82 20.46 25.13
CA ASP A 164 -4.62 20.29 26.35
C ASP A 164 -4.47 21.52 27.29
N GLU A 165 -5.33 21.68 28.30
CA GLU A 165 -5.36 22.83 29.23
C GLU A 165 -4.02 23.10 29.95
N LYS A 166 -3.07 22.15 29.86
CA LYS A 166 -1.73 22.20 30.46
C LYS A 166 -0.58 22.52 29.49
N GLU A 167 -0.89 22.92 28.25
CA GLU A 167 0.08 23.24 27.18
C GLU A 167 1.13 22.16 26.84
N GLN A 168 0.95 20.93 27.31
CA GLN A 168 1.81 19.82 26.93
C GLN A 168 1.44 19.32 25.53
N LEU A 169 2.44 19.09 24.67
CA LEU A 169 2.23 18.36 23.41
C LEU A 169 1.91 16.91 23.74
N ILE A 170 0.63 16.60 23.95
CA ILE A 170 0.18 15.22 24.07
C ILE A 170 0.24 14.62 22.67
N ILE A 171 1.15 13.66 22.46
CA ILE A 171 1.17 12.90 21.22
C ILE A 171 -0.14 12.10 21.16
N PRO A 172 -1.01 12.34 20.17
CA PRO A 172 -2.30 11.66 20.09
C PRO A 172 -2.07 10.16 19.92
N GLN A 173 -2.90 9.35 20.57
CA GLN A 173 -2.84 7.89 20.46
C GLN A 173 -4.16 7.35 19.96
N VAL A 174 -4.10 6.40 19.02
CA VAL A 174 -5.28 5.79 18.42
C VAL A 174 -5.09 4.28 18.36
N PRO A 175 -6.07 3.47 18.81
CA PRO A 175 -5.99 2.03 18.65
C PRO A 175 -6.06 1.59 17.18
N LEU A 176 -5.35 0.51 16.85
CA LEU A 176 -5.34 -0.06 15.49
C LEU A 176 -6.74 -0.49 15.03
N PHE A 177 -7.58 -1.01 15.93
CA PHE A 177 -8.94 -1.43 15.58
C PHE A 177 -9.80 -0.25 15.08
N SER A 178 -9.59 0.96 15.60
CA SER A 178 -10.35 2.15 15.22
C SER A 178 -10.06 2.56 13.78
N ILE A 179 -8.79 2.49 13.36
CA ILE A 179 -8.40 2.79 11.96
C ILE A 179 -8.75 1.62 11.01
N LEU A 180 -8.80 0.39 11.51
CA LEU A 180 -9.28 -0.77 10.76
C LEU A 180 -10.80 -0.78 10.56
N ALA A 181 -11.56 -0.05 11.39
CA ALA A 181 -13.00 0.07 11.24
C ALA A 181 -13.41 0.54 9.83
N LYS A 182 -12.54 1.28 9.12
CA LYS A 182 -12.71 1.62 7.70
C LYS A 182 -13.08 0.43 6.81
N PHE A 183 -12.64 -0.78 7.15
CA PHE A 183 -12.77 -1.99 6.33
C PHE A 183 -13.83 -2.99 6.82
N ASN A 184 -14.68 -2.60 7.78
CA ASN A 184 -15.70 -3.47 8.38
C ASN A 184 -16.99 -3.61 7.56
N GLY A 185 -17.15 -2.86 6.47
CA GLY A 185 -18.39 -2.84 5.67
C GLY A 185 -19.54 -2.02 6.29
N ALA A 186 -19.29 -1.26 7.36
CA ALA A 186 -20.24 -0.36 8.02
C ALA A 186 -19.77 1.09 8.01
N THR A 187 -18.46 1.33 8.18
CA THR A 187 -17.91 2.68 8.18
C THR A 187 -17.88 3.26 6.78
N GLU A 188 -18.66 4.33 6.58
CA GLU A 188 -18.68 5.11 5.36
C GLU A 188 -17.63 6.22 5.44
N LYS A 189 -16.89 6.42 4.35
CA LYS A 189 -15.89 7.47 4.22
C LYS A 189 -16.26 8.39 3.07
N GLU A 190 -16.30 9.68 3.34
CA GLU A 190 -16.48 10.70 2.32
C GLU A 190 -15.23 10.84 1.45
N TYR A 191 -15.42 10.78 0.14
CA TYR A 191 -14.44 11.10 -0.88
C TYR A 191 -14.99 12.26 -1.70
N LYS A 192 -14.29 13.40 -1.64
CA LYS A 192 -14.66 14.61 -2.39
C LYS A 192 -13.77 14.73 -3.61
N THR A 193 -14.38 14.76 -4.79
CA THR A 193 -13.76 15.17 -6.04
C THR A 193 -14.22 16.60 -6.36
N TYR A 194 -13.56 17.28 -7.30
CA TYR A 194 -13.85 18.68 -7.68
C TYR A 194 -15.33 18.98 -7.98
N LYS A 195 -16.13 17.98 -8.40
CA LYS A 195 -17.55 18.15 -8.74
C LYS A 195 -18.50 17.20 -7.98
N GLU A 196 -17.98 16.17 -7.33
CA GLU A 196 -18.79 15.04 -6.86
C GLU A 196 -18.33 14.56 -5.51
N ASN A 197 -19.30 14.25 -4.63
CA ASN A 197 -19.06 13.63 -3.34
C ASN A 197 -19.48 12.17 -3.41
N PHE A 198 -18.62 11.28 -2.92
CA PHE A 198 -18.90 9.85 -2.84
C PHE A 198 -18.80 9.39 -1.40
N LEU A 199 -19.73 8.57 -0.95
CA LEU A 199 -19.58 7.74 0.22
C LEU A 199 -19.00 6.41 -0.23
N LYS A 200 -17.81 6.07 0.25
CA LYS A 200 -17.19 4.78 0.02
C LYS A 200 -17.15 3.98 1.29
N ARG A 201 -17.54 2.72 1.18
CA ARG A 201 -17.53 1.74 2.25
C ARG A 201 -16.73 0.54 1.79
N PHE A 202 -15.81 0.07 2.62
CA PHE A 202 -14.88 -1.00 2.27
C PHE A 202 -15.20 -2.22 3.13
N GLN A 203 -15.25 -3.39 2.49
CA GLN A 203 -15.47 -4.66 3.16
C GLN A 203 -14.41 -5.66 2.70
N LEU A 204 -13.67 -6.24 3.65
CA LEU A 204 -12.68 -7.28 3.35
C LEU A 204 -13.41 -8.59 3.04
N THR A 205 -13.14 -9.18 1.87
CA THR A 205 -13.70 -10.49 1.48
C THR A 205 -12.69 -11.60 1.66
N LYS A 206 -11.44 -11.35 1.28
CA LYS A 206 -10.34 -12.32 1.41
C LYS A 206 -9.12 -11.65 2.04
N LEU A 207 -8.62 -12.22 3.12
CA LEU A 207 -7.37 -11.80 3.74
C LEU A 207 -6.17 -12.55 3.15
N PRO A 208 -5.05 -11.86 2.88
CA PRO A 208 -3.80 -12.51 2.49
C PRO A 208 -3.14 -13.18 3.71
N PRO A 209 -2.27 -14.20 3.49
CA PRO A 209 -1.46 -14.78 4.57
C PRO A 209 -0.56 -13.77 5.28
N TYR A 210 -0.04 -12.78 4.55
CA TYR A 210 0.73 -11.66 5.10
C TYR A 210 0.03 -10.35 4.75
N LEU A 211 -0.51 -9.69 5.78
CA LEU A 211 -1.23 -8.43 5.62
C LEU A 211 -0.30 -7.25 5.90
N ILE A 212 -0.21 -6.33 4.94
CA ILE A 212 0.57 -5.11 5.08
C ILE A 212 -0.36 -3.95 5.43
N PHE A 213 -0.03 -3.24 6.51
CA PHE A 213 -0.66 -1.98 6.87
C PHE A 213 0.23 -0.79 6.51
N CYS A 214 -0.24 0.04 5.59
CA CYS A 214 0.39 1.31 5.25
C CYS A 214 -0.34 2.43 5.98
N ILE A 215 0.22 2.86 7.12
CA ILE A 215 -0.36 3.96 7.91
C ILE A 215 0.04 5.28 7.25
N LYS A 216 -0.95 6.01 6.73
CA LYS A 216 -0.73 7.28 6.05
C LYS A 216 -0.39 8.37 7.07
N ARG A 217 0.91 8.69 7.16
CA ARG A 217 1.42 9.73 8.07
C ARG A 217 1.67 11.06 7.39
N PHE A 218 1.95 11.07 6.09
CA PHE A 218 2.26 12.29 5.37
C PHE A 218 1.05 12.76 4.59
N THR A 219 0.66 14.02 4.79
CA THR A 219 -0.40 14.69 4.05
C THR A 219 0.12 16.02 3.53
N LYS A 220 0.02 16.22 2.22
CA LYS A 220 0.41 17.49 1.60
C LYS A 220 -0.74 18.49 1.78
N ASN A 221 -0.48 19.54 2.54
CA ASN A 221 -1.35 20.71 2.61
C ASN A 221 -0.93 21.71 1.50
N ASN A 222 -1.67 22.82 1.35
CA ASN A 222 -1.39 23.86 0.35
C ASN A 222 0.01 24.47 0.50
N PHE A 223 0.64 24.39 1.67
CA PHE A 223 1.91 25.05 1.97
C PHE A 223 3.09 24.09 2.18
N PHE A 224 2.88 22.97 2.86
CA PHE A 224 3.94 22.01 3.18
C PHE A 224 3.38 20.60 3.39
N VAL A 225 4.27 19.61 3.45
CA VAL A 225 3.92 18.24 3.83
C VAL A 225 3.90 18.14 5.34
N GLU A 226 2.74 17.89 5.90
CA GLU A 226 2.54 17.70 7.33
C GLU A 226 2.62 16.22 7.69
N LYS A 227 3.37 15.91 8.76
CA LYS A 227 3.46 14.56 9.31
C LYS A 227 2.51 14.44 10.50
N ASN A 228 1.60 13.48 10.42
CA ASN A 228 0.72 13.10 11.51
C ASN A 228 1.52 12.35 12.61
N PRO A 229 1.67 12.93 13.81
CA PRO A 229 2.46 12.35 14.90
C PRO A 229 1.73 11.25 15.67
N THR A 230 0.47 10.93 15.32
CA THR A 230 -0.36 9.99 16.08
C THR A 230 0.30 8.61 16.24
N ILE A 231 0.38 8.13 17.46
CA ILE A 231 0.84 6.79 17.80
C ILE A 231 -0.31 5.82 17.58
N VAL A 232 -0.06 4.75 16.83
CA VAL A 232 -1.03 3.68 16.67
C VAL A 232 -0.74 2.60 17.69
N ASN A 233 -1.69 2.34 18.57
CA ASN A 233 -1.58 1.29 19.58
C ASN A 233 -2.05 -0.04 18.96
N PHE A 234 -1.13 -0.98 18.77
CA PHE A 234 -1.42 -2.32 18.25
C PHE A 234 -0.81 -3.40 19.14
N PRO A 235 -1.52 -4.52 19.37
CA PRO A 235 -0.94 -5.69 20.02
C PRO A 235 0.08 -6.35 19.09
N ILE A 236 1.13 -6.93 19.67
CA ILE A 236 2.21 -7.62 18.95
C ILE A 236 2.15 -9.15 19.09
N THR A 237 1.11 -9.67 19.74
CA THR A 237 0.92 -11.08 20.08
C THR A 237 -0.39 -11.61 19.52
#